data_AF-A0A2T1F861-F1
#
_entry.id   AF-A0A2T1F861-F1
#
_cell.length_a   1.000
_cell.length_b   1.000
_cell.length_c   1.000
_cell.angle_alpha   90.00
_cell.angle_beta   90.00
_cell.angle_gamma   90.00
#
_symmetry.space_group_name_H-M   'P 1'
#
loop_
_entity.id
_entity.type
_entity.pdbx_description
1 polymer ?
#
loop_
_entity_poly.entity_id
_entity_poly.type
_entity_poly.pdbx_seq_one_letter_code
_entity_poly.pdbx_strand_id
1 'polypeptide(L)'
;RHVGPRTKIAVDTLEGDVDPVGACIGARGSRIQVVVNELQGEKIDVIRWSPDPSTYISNALSPARIDEVRLVDPEGRQAHVLVPEDQLSLAIGKEGQNVRLAARLTGWKIDIKDVNKYDSVAAMAEVESQRQADLEDRSRYQPDYQDAGYTEENY
;
A
#
# COMPACT_ATOMS: atom_id res chain seq x y z
N ARG A 1 -11.32 3.30 7.15
CA ARG A 1 -11.75 1.88 7.22
C ARG A 1 -13.05 1.73 6.43
N HIS A 2 -13.22 0.66 5.65
CA HIS A 2 -14.50 0.33 5.03
C HIS A 2 -14.93 -1.01 5.61
N VAL A 3 -16.18 -1.16 6.05
CA VAL A 3 -16.69 -2.47 6.49
C VAL A 3 -16.71 -3.38 5.28
N GLY A 4 -16.08 -4.56 5.41
CA GLY A 4 -15.92 -5.52 4.33
C GLY A 4 -15.53 -6.89 4.89
N PRO A 5 -15.42 -7.93 4.05
CA PRO A 5 -15.14 -9.29 4.52
C PRO A 5 -13.70 -9.50 5.01
N ARG A 6 -12.81 -8.52 4.77
CA ARG A 6 -11.40 -8.59 5.15
C ARG A 6 -10.82 -7.20 5.41
N THR A 7 -10.02 -7.09 6.46
CA THR A 7 -9.24 -5.90 6.82
C THR A 7 -7.78 -6.28 7.01
N LYS A 8 -6.87 -5.37 6.63
CA LYS A 8 -5.46 -5.43 7.02
C LYS A 8 -5.15 -4.33 8.02
N ILE A 9 -4.43 -4.67 9.07
CA ILE A 9 -3.90 -3.71 10.05
C ILE A 9 -2.39 -3.85 10.14
N ALA A 10 -1.69 -2.74 10.26
CA ALA A 10 -0.25 -2.73 10.50
C ALA A 10 0.02 -2.47 11.98
N VAL A 11 0.98 -3.20 12.54
CA VAL A 11 1.38 -3.10 13.94
C VAL A 11 2.89 -2.98 14.04
N ASP A 12 3.34 -2.25 15.05
CA ASP A 12 4.75 -2.07 15.39
C ASP A 12 4.92 -2.06 16.92
N THR A 13 6.16 -2.09 17.38
CA THR A 13 6.54 -1.97 18.77
C THR A 13 7.80 -1.13 18.92
N LEU A 14 7.91 -0.40 20.03
CA LEU A 14 9.14 0.29 20.39
C LEU A 14 10.09 -0.63 21.18
N GLU A 15 9.57 -1.73 21.72
CA GLU A 15 10.31 -2.69 22.53
C GLU A 15 10.90 -3.81 21.66
N GLY A 16 12.23 -3.95 21.66
CA GLY A 16 12.93 -4.88 20.76
C GLY A 16 12.69 -6.37 21.02
N ASP A 17 12.34 -6.74 22.26
CA ASP A 17 12.06 -8.13 22.66
C ASP A 17 10.59 -8.53 22.47
N VAL A 18 9.77 -7.63 21.92
CA VAL A 18 8.34 -7.89 21.66
C VAL A 18 8.14 -8.18 20.18
N ASP A 19 7.45 -9.27 19.85
CA ASP A 19 6.89 -9.45 18.51
C ASP A 19 5.50 -8.80 18.45
N PRO A 20 5.33 -7.67 17.73
CA PRO A 20 4.05 -6.95 17.71
C PRO A 20 2.95 -7.78 17.04
N VAL A 21 3.29 -8.59 16.04
CA VAL A 21 2.32 -9.45 15.34
C VAL A 21 1.84 -10.56 16.28
N GLY A 22 2.76 -11.31 16.89
CA GLY A 22 2.45 -12.34 17.87
C GLY A 22 1.66 -11.81 19.07
N ALA A 23 1.99 -10.61 19.56
CA ALA A 23 1.26 -9.98 20.66
C ALA A 23 -0.21 -9.67 20.30
N CYS A 24 -0.50 -9.24 19.07
CA CYS A 24 -1.85 -8.99 18.59
C CYS A 24 -2.61 -10.29 18.28
N ILE A 25 -1.94 -11.33 17.77
CA ILE A 25 -2.57 -12.62 17.45
C ILE A 25 -2.90 -13.40 18.74
N GLY A 26 -1.99 -13.43 19.70
CA GLY A 26 -2.10 -14.25 20.91
C GLY A 26 -1.82 -15.74 20.66
N ALA A 27 -1.67 -16.51 21.74
CA ALA A 27 -1.39 -17.94 21.64
C ALA A 27 -2.47 -18.67 20.81
N ARG A 28 -2.06 -19.29 19.69
CA ARG A 28 -2.95 -19.95 18.72
C ARG A 28 -4.10 -19.05 18.23
N GLY A 29 -3.87 -17.74 18.13
CA GLY A 29 -4.88 -16.79 17.63
C GLY A 29 -5.94 -16.37 18.65
N SER A 30 -5.74 -16.67 19.94
CA SER A 30 -6.75 -16.43 20.97
C SER A 30 -7.23 -14.98 21.07
N ARG A 31 -6.37 -14.00 20.82
CA ARG A 31 -6.74 -12.57 20.89
C ARG A 31 -7.44 -12.12 19.62
N ILE A 32 -6.84 -12.40 18.46
CA ILE A 32 -7.41 -11.96 17.18
C ILE A 32 -8.75 -12.63 16.88
N GLN A 33 -8.95 -13.89 17.31
CA GLN A 33 -10.20 -14.61 17.08
C GLN A 33 -11.39 -13.98 17.83
N VAL A 34 -11.16 -13.38 19.00
CA VAL A 34 -12.20 -12.64 19.74
C VAL A 34 -12.69 -11.45 18.90
N VAL A 35 -11.75 -10.71 18.31
CA VAL A 35 -12.08 -9.55 17.45
C VAL A 35 -12.79 -10.00 16.17
N VAL A 36 -12.32 -11.06 15.52
CA VAL A 36 -12.96 -11.64 14.33
C VAL A 36 -14.40 -12.07 14.63
N ASN A 37 -14.64 -12.68 15.79
CA ASN A 37 -15.97 -13.10 16.20
C ASN A 37 -16.90 -11.90 16.46
N GLU A 38 -16.39 -10.85 17.10
CA GLU A 38 -17.12 -9.60 17.33
C GLU A 38 -17.48 -8.90 16.01
N LEU A 39 -16.59 -8.97 15.01
CA LEU A 39 -16.81 -8.45 13.66
C LEU A 39 -17.55 -9.42 12.73
N GLN A 40 -18.36 -10.33 13.28
CA GLN A 40 -19.23 -11.25 12.54
C GLN A 40 -18.48 -12.06 11.45
N GLY A 41 -17.22 -12.43 11.72
CA GLY A 41 -16.40 -13.25 10.83
C GLY A 41 -15.56 -12.48 9.81
N GLU A 42 -15.50 -11.14 9.87
CA GLU A 42 -14.54 -10.34 9.09
C GLU A 42 -13.11 -10.85 9.32
N LYS A 43 -12.41 -11.22 8.24
CA LYS A 43 -11.02 -11.69 8.33
C LYS A 43 -10.08 -10.53 8.61
N ILE A 44 -9.14 -10.71 9.54
CA ILE A 44 -8.17 -9.67 9.88
C ILE A 44 -6.76 -10.21 9.63
N ASP A 45 -6.01 -9.52 8.76
CA ASP A 45 -4.59 -9.74 8.61
C ASP A 45 -3.82 -8.75 9.49
N VAL A 46 -3.00 -9.28 10.39
CA VAL A 46 -2.08 -8.49 11.22
C VAL A 46 -0.72 -8.48 10.54
N ILE A 47 -0.31 -7.30 10.10
CA ILE A 47 0.88 -7.09 9.28
C ILE A 47 1.94 -6.36 10.11
N ARG A 48 3.20 -6.78 10.03
CA ARG A 48 4.31 -6.03 10.63
C ARG A 48 4.56 -4.76 9.82
N TRP A 49 4.45 -3.61 10.47
CA TRP A 49 4.85 -2.33 9.88
C TRP A 49 6.37 -2.30 9.66
N SER A 50 6.82 -1.49 8.70
CA SER A 50 8.24 -1.24 8.48
C SER A 50 8.45 0.20 8.01
N PRO A 51 9.52 0.88 8.47
CA PRO A 51 9.89 2.19 7.94
C PRO A 51 10.44 2.09 6.51
N ASP A 52 11.05 0.95 6.15
CA ASP A 52 11.46 0.66 4.77
C ASP A 52 10.21 0.32 3.92
N PRO A 53 9.90 1.11 2.87
CA PRO A 53 8.70 0.92 2.06
C PRO A 53 8.65 -0.44 1.36
N SER A 54 9.76 -0.93 0.83
CA SER A 54 9.83 -2.21 0.13
C SER A 54 9.44 -3.37 1.06
N THR A 55 10.01 -3.38 2.27
CA THR A 55 9.66 -4.34 3.31
C THR A 55 8.20 -4.20 3.75
N TYR A 56 7.70 -2.97 3.92
CA TYR A 56 6.33 -2.75 4.36
C TYR A 56 5.30 -3.21 3.31
N ILE A 57 5.54 -2.94 2.03
CA ILE A 57 4.73 -3.40 0.90
C ILE A 57 4.73 -4.93 0.81
N SER A 58 5.90 -5.56 0.92
CA SER A 58 6.03 -7.02 0.96
C SER A 58 5.18 -7.63 2.09
N ASN A 59 5.33 -7.10 3.31
CA ASN A 59 4.55 -7.55 4.47
C ASN A 59 3.04 -7.38 4.23
N ALA A 60 2.60 -6.25 3.65
CA ALA A 60 1.20 -5.93 3.42
C ALA A 60 0.52 -6.87 2.41
N LEU A 61 1.27 -7.50 1.50
CA LEU A 61 0.74 -8.45 0.52
C LEU A 61 0.62 -9.88 1.04
N SER A 62 1.04 -10.15 2.27
CA SER A 62 0.78 -11.41 2.97
C SER A 62 -0.71 -11.81 2.83
N PRO A 63 -1.01 -13.06 2.44
CA PRO A 63 -0.15 -14.26 2.53
C PRO A 63 0.68 -14.57 1.26
N ALA A 64 0.67 -13.73 0.23
CA ALA A 64 1.42 -13.99 -0.98
C ALA A 64 2.94 -13.92 -0.74
N ARG A 65 3.69 -14.82 -1.36
CA ARG A 65 5.15 -14.73 -1.37
C ARG A 65 5.61 -13.76 -2.46
N ILE A 66 6.50 -12.86 -2.07
CA ILE A 66 7.03 -11.80 -2.93
C ILE A 66 8.50 -12.09 -3.21
N ASP A 67 8.91 -12.01 -4.48
CA ASP A 67 10.32 -12.19 -4.86
C ASP A 67 11.07 -10.86 -4.77
N GLU A 68 10.46 -9.78 -5.25
CA GLU A 68 11.09 -8.46 -5.27
C GLU A 68 10.05 -7.32 -5.19
N VAL A 69 10.40 -6.24 -4.51
CA VAL A 69 9.64 -4.97 -4.55
C VAL A 69 10.53 -3.88 -5.13
N ARG A 70 10.11 -3.28 -6.24
CA ARG A 70 10.82 -2.19 -6.92
C ARG A 70 10.04 -0.90 -6.75
N LEU A 71 10.65 0.09 -6.10
CA LEU A 71 10.08 1.44 -5.95
C LEU A 71 10.32 2.21 -7.25
N VAL A 72 9.38 2.10 -8.20
CA VAL A 72 9.54 2.66 -9.55
C VAL A 72 9.30 4.17 -9.61
N ASP A 73 8.49 4.69 -8.68
CA ASP A 73 8.36 6.13 -8.44
C ASP A 73 8.25 6.39 -6.92
N PRO A 74 9.38 6.64 -6.24
CA PRO A 74 9.37 6.90 -4.80
C PRO A 74 8.59 8.16 -4.43
N GLU A 75 8.59 9.20 -5.28
CA GLU A 75 7.92 10.47 -4.99
C GLU A 75 6.39 10.34 -5.13
N GLY A 76 5.93 9.71 -6.21
CA GLY A 76 4.51 9.39 -6.43
C GLY A 76 4.01 8.17 -5.65
N ARG A 77 4.88 7.54 -4.84
CA ARG A 77 4.63 6.31 -4.08
C ARG A 77 4.08 5.18 -4.95
N GLN A 78 4.77 4.86 -6.04
CA GLN A 78 4.46 3.71 -6.90
C GLN A 78 5.52 2.62 -6.79
N ALA A 79 5.07 1.37 -6.66
CA ALA A 79 5.92 0.20 -6.60
C ALA A 79 5.42 -0.90 -7.55
N HIS A 80 6.37 -1.55 -8.20
CA HIS A 80 6.15 -2.81 -8.88
C HIS A 80 6.55 -3.95 -7.95
N VAL A 81 5.67 -4.94 -7.82
CA VAL A 81 5.88 -6.11 -6.97
C VAL A 81 5.98 -7.32 -7.87
N LEU A 82 7.15 -7.96 -7.85
CA LEU A 82 7.44 -9.14 -8.63
C LEU A 82 7.13 -10.38 -7.80
N VAL A 83 6.31 -11.25 -8.37
CA VAL A 83 5.90 -12.51 -7.77
C VAL A 83 6.06 -13.64 -8.78
N PRO A 84 6.26 -14.88 -8.32
CA PRO A 84 6.21 -16.03 -9.21
C PRO A 84 4.77 -16.26 -9.69
N GLU A 85 4.62 -16.91 -10.85
CA GLU A 85 3.33 -17.07 -11.53
C GLU A 85 2.26 -17.76 -10.66
N ASP A 86 2.66 -18.72 -9.82
CA ASP A 86 1.78 -19.42 -8.87
C ASP A 86 1.25 -18.50 -7.76
N GLN A 87 1.94 -17.41 -7.47
CA GLN A 87 1.56 -16.42 -6.46
C GLN A 87 0.78 -15.24 -7.03
N LEU A 88 0.73 -15.06 -8.35
CA LEU A 88 0.10 -13.90 -9.01
C LEU A 88 -1.37 -13.72 -8.58
N SER A 89 -2.15 -14.79 -8.65
CA SER A 89 -3.57 -14.78 -8.26
C SER A 89 -3.75 -14.49 -6.76
N LEU A 90 -2.88 -15.04 -5.91
CA LEU A 90 -2.94 -14.83 -4.46
C LEU A 90 -2.56 -13.40 -4.08
N ALA A 91 -1.51 -12.86 -4.71
CA ALA A 91 -1.04 -11.50 -4.49
C ALA A 91 -2.10 -10.46 -4.88
N ILE A 92 -2.77 -10.65 -6.02
CA ILE A 92 -3.89 -9.82 -6.45
C ILE A 92 -5.09 -10.02 -5.50
N GLY A 93 -5.41 -11.27 -5.20
CA GLY A 93 -6.58 -11.68 -4.41
C GLY A 93 -7.88 -11.60 -5.20
N LYS A 94 -8.95 -12.21 -4.67
CA LYS A 94 -10.29 -12.18 -5.28
C LYS A 94 -10.72 -10.73 -5.53
N GLU A 95 -11.05 -10.40 -6.78
CA GLU A 95 -11.45 -9.04 -7.21
C GLU A 95 -10.42 -7.95 -6.82
N GLY A 96 -9.13 -8.30 -6.82
CA GLY A 96 -8.05 -7.37 -6.43
C GLY A 96 -8.09 -6.98 -4.95
N GLN A 97 -8.81 -7.71 -4.10
CA GLN A 97 -8.98 -7.33 -2.70
C GLN A 97 -7.65 -7.25 -1.94
N ASN A 98 -6.72 -8.19 -2.16
CA ASN A 98 -5.48 -8.23 -1.39
C ASN A 98 -4.59 -7.02 -1.73
N VAL A 99 -4.33 -6.81 -3.03
CA VAL A 99 -3.54 -5.66 -3.50
C VAL A 99 -4.17 -4.32 -3.14
N ARG A 100 -5.50 -4.19 -3.23
CA ARG A 100 -6.21 -2.96 -2.85
C ARG A 100 -6.12 -2.69 -1.35
N LEU A 101 -6.22 -3.72 -0.50
CA LEU A 101 -6.04 -3.55 0.94
C LEU A 101 -4.58 -3.20 1.28
N ALA A 102 -3.60 -3.83 0.63
CA ALA A 102 -2.18 -3.51 0.81
C ALA A 102 -1.85 -2.08 0.36
N ALA A 103 -2.34 -1.65 -0.81
CA ALA A 103 -2.16 -0.30 -1.34
C ALA A 103 -2.74 0.75 -0.39
N ARG A 104 -3.94 0.49 0.15
CA ARG A 104 -4.55 1.38 1.16
C ARG A 104 -3.80 1.41 2.48
N LEU A 105 -3.28 0.26 2.93
CA LEU A 105 -2.56 0.16 4.20
C LEU A 105 -1.20 0.87 4.16
N THR A 106 -0.51 0.76 3.03
CA THR A 106 0.82 1.32 2.83
C THR A 106 0.80 2.75 2.31
N GLY A 107 -0.27 3.15 1.62
CA GLY A 107 -0.34 4.42 0.90
C GLY A 107 0.40 4.43 -0.44
N TRP A 108 0.82 3.26 -0.92
CA TRP A 108 1.51 3.08 -2.19
C TRP A 108 0.55 2.58 -3.29
N LYS A 109 0.77 3.03 -4.52
CA LYS A 109 0.26 2.39 -5.73
C LYS A 109 1.08 1.12 -5.94
N ILE A 110 0.42 -0.03 -6.03
CA ILE A 110 1.08 -1.34 -6.09
C ILE A 110 0.63 -2.05 -7.36
N ASP A 111 1.57 -2.28 -8.27
CA ASP A 111 1.34 -3.08 -9.48
C ASP A 111 2.03 -4.44 -9.36
N ILE A 112 1.25 -5.50 -9.40
CA ILE A 112 1.75 -6.87 -9.28
C ILE A 112 2.11 -7.40 -10.67
N LYS A 113 3.32 -7.93 -10.81
CA LYS A 113 3.86 -8.44 -12.08
C LYS A 113 4.45 -9.84 -11.86
N ASP A 114 4.39 -10.65 -12.90
CA ASP A 114 5.11 -11.93 -12.96
C ASP A 114 6.60 -11.64 -13.14
N VAL A 115 7.43 -12.16 -12.24
CA VAL A 115 8.88 -11.97 -12.24
C VAL A 115 9.51 -12.40 -13.56
N ASN A 116 9.00 -13.45 -14.21
CA ASN A 116 9.56 -13.98 -15.45
C ASN A 116 9.20 -13.15 -16.69
N LYS A 117 8.18 -12.31 -16.59
CA LYS A 117 7.67 -11.48 -17.69
C LYS A 117 7.97 -9.99 -17.49
N TYR A 118 8.73 -9.64 -16.44
CA TYR A 118 8.99 -8.27 -16.08
C TYR A 118 10.13 -7.66 -16.90
N ASP A 119 9.83 -6.61 -17.67
CA ASP A 119 10.82 -5.80 -18.35
C ASP A 119 11.06 -4.50 -17.56
N SER A 120 12.23 -4.38 -16.94
CA SER A 120 12.57 -3.22 -16.13
C SER A 120 12.77 -1.95 -16.94
N VAL A 121 13.27 -2.06 -18.18
CA VAL A 121 13.53 -0.89 -19.02
C VAL A 121 12.21 -0.31 -19.50
N ALA A 122 11.29 -1.16 -19.96
CA ALA A 122 9.95 -0.75 -20.35
C ALA A 122 9.18 -0.13 -19.17
N ALA A 123 9.24 -0.77 -18.00
CA ALA A 123 8.59 -0.28 -16.79
C ALA A 123 9.09 1.11 -16.35
N MET A 124 10.40 1.36 -16.41
CA MET A 124 10.96 2.67 -16.07
C MET A 124 10.55 3.75 -17.08
N ALA A 125 10.52 3.40 -18.37
CA ALA A 125 10.07 4.33 -19.42
C ALA A 125 8.58 4.70 -19.27
N GLU A 126 7.72 3.74 -18.92
CA GLU A 126 6.29 3.97 -18.65
C GLU A 126 6.11 4.96 -17.50
N VAL A 127 6.81 4.76 -16.39
CA VAL A 127 6.73 5.63 -15.21
C VAL A 127 7.27 7.03 -15.48
N GLU A 128 8.37 7.16 -16.23
CA GLU A 128 8.89 8.46 -16.66
C GLU A 128 7.85 9.23 -17.49
N SER A 129 7.22 8.55 -18.45
CA SER A 129 6.20 9.16 -19.30
C SER A 129 4.98 9.61 -18.50
N GLN A 130 4.55 8.80 -17.53
CA GLN A 130 3.42 9.12 -16.64
C GLN A 130 3.74 10.36 -15.80
N ARG A 131 4.96 10.46 -15.27
CA ARG A 131 5.39 11.60 -14.47
C ARG A 131 5.46 12.89 -15.28
N GLN A 132 5.95 12.82 -16.51
CA GLN A 132 5.98 13.97 -17.42
C GLN A 132 4.55 14.46 -17.72
N ALA A 133 3.63 13.54 -18.02
CA ALA A 133 2.23 13.89 -18.25
C ALA A 133 1.57 14.55 -17.02
N ASP A 134 1.82 14.02 -15.81
CA ASP A 134 1.29 14.59 -14.56
C ASP A 134 1.85 16.00 -14.29
N LEU A 135 3.12 16.25 -14.61
CA LEU A 135 3.75 17.57 -14.50
C LEU A 135 3.16 18.58 -15.50
N GLU A 136 2.95 18.14 -16.75
CA GLU A 136 2.33 18.95 -17.78
C GLU A 136 0.89 19.34 -17.42
N ASP A 137 0.08 18.39 -16.94
CA ASP A 137 -1.29 18.66 -16.50
C ASP A 137 -1.33 19.65 -15.33
N ARG A 138 -0.44 19.49 -14.34
CA ARG A 138 -0.32 20.42 -13.22
C ARG A 138 0.10 21.82 -13.66
N SER A 139 0.97 21.94 -14.66
CA SER A 139 1.40 23.24 -15.21
C SER A 139 0.28 23.96 -15.96
N ARG A 140 -0.69 23.20 -16.51
CA ARG A 140 -1.87 23.73 -17.21
C ARG A 140 -2.91 24.29 -16.24
N TYR A 141 -2.93 23.85 -14.99
CA TYR A 141 -3.83 24.37 -13.96
C TYR A 141 -3.19 25.57 -13.23
N GLN A 142 -3.34 26.77 -13.80
CA GLN A 142 -3.00 28.03 -13.14
C GLN A 142 -4.25 28.53 -12.39
N PRO A 143 -4.30 28.52 -11.04
CA PRO A 143 -5.43 29.08 -10.32
C PRO A 143 -5.47 30.59 -10.55
N ASP A 144 -6.59 31.13 -11.00
CA ASP A 144 -6.81 32.57 -11.10
C ASP A 144 -6.87 33.18 -9.69
N TYR A 145 -5.71 33.59 -9.18
CA TYR A 145 -5.61 34.46 -8.02
C TYR A 145 -5.90 35.91 -8.44
N GLN A 146 -7.11 36.18 -8.89
CA GLN A 146 -7.58 37.54 -9.24
C GLN A 146 -8.99 37.81 -8.68
N ASP A 147 -9.26 37.50 -7.40
CA ASP A 147 -10.37 38.16 -6.67
C ASP A 147 -10.26 37.97 -5.14
N ALA A 148 -9.23 38.55 -4.54
CA ALA A 148 -9.23 38.81 -3.10
C ALA A 148 -8.78 40.25 -2.89
N GLY A 149 -9.70 41.17 -3.19
CA GLY A 149 -9.56 42.58 -2.87
C GLY A 149 -9.43 42.78 -1.36
N TYR A 150 -8.21 42.69 -0.83
CA TYR A 150 -7.86 43.28 0.45
C TYR A 150 -7.79 44.79 0.24
N THR A 151 -8.87 45.51 0.51
CA THR A 151 -8.79 46.95 0.73
C THR A 151 -8.14 47.19 2.08
N GLU A 152 -6.87 47.59 2.07
CA GLU A 152 -6.18 48.19 3.22
C GLU A 152 -6.81 49.55 3.54
N GLU A 153 -7.89 49.59 4.32
CA GLU A 153 -8.29 50.80 5.03
C GLU A 153 -8.86 50.43 6.41
N ASN A 154 -8.04 50.60 7.45
CA ASN A 154 -8.41 51.21 8.74
C ASN A 154 -7.24 51.12 9.73
N TYR A 155 -6.40 52.16 9.73
CA TYR A 155 -5.70 52.66 10.91
C TYR A 155 -6.20 54.08 11.18
#